data_AF-A0A3L6DHP4-F1
#
_entry.id   AF-A0A3L6DHP4-F1
#
_cell.length_a   1.000
_cell.length_b   1.000
_cell.length_c   1.000
_cell.angle_alpha   90.00
_cell.angle_beta   90.00
_cell.angle_gamma   90.00
#
_symmetry.space_group_name_H-M   'P 1'
#
loop_
_entity.id
_entity.type
_entity.pdbx_description
1 polymer ?
#
loop_
_entity_poly.entity_id
_entity_poly.type
_entity_poly.pdbx_seq_one_letter_code
_entity_poly.pdbx_strand_id
1 'polypeptide(L)'
;MGHTTPHYSHLNGLRLMVQMSPMTLSLVHLTQQTSSYANGYLSQCDQFTAQVEPIASTVPYMVGSGSHKRDWPGSGSFYGNLDSGGECGVPAQNMFYVPAENREQFWYSTDYGMFRFCVSQYRVGLEARNGAVQKQPWLIFLAHRVLGYSSATFYTDEGTTEEPMGHECLQPLW
;
A
#
# COMPACT_ATOMS: atom_id res chain seq x y z
N MET A 1 24.92 3.77 13.19
CA MET A 1 25.32 2.84 12.11
C MET A 1 24.26 2.93 11.03
N GLY A 2 24.64 3.34 9.82
CA GLY A 2 23.69 3.66 8.75
C GLY A 2 23.01 2.42 8.18
N HIS A 3 21.68 2.43 8.17
CA HIS A 3 20.89 1.43 7.45
C HIS A 3 20.91 1.74 5.95
N THR A 4 21.86 1.17 5.22
CA THR A 4 21.83 1.09 3.76
C THR A 4 21.09 -0.18 3.33
N THR A 5 19.76 -0.17 3.28
CA THR A 5 19.00 -1.39 2.90
C THR A 5 17.65 -1.27 2.14
N PRO A 6 17.04 -0.10 1.82
CA PRO A 6 15.80 -0.14 1.02
C PRO A 6 16.01 -0.34 -0.49
N HIS A 7 17.09 0.21 -1.07
CA HIS A 7 17.23 0.26 -2.53
C HIS A 7 17.52 -1.10 -3.19
N TYR A 8 18.33 -1.96 -2.55
CA TYR A 8 18.75 -3.24 -3.15
C TYR A 8 17.64 -4.30 -3.16
N SER A 9 16.81 -4.36 -2.12
CA SER A 9 15.68 -5.30 -2.04
C SER A 9 14.61 -4.96 -3.09
N HIS A 10 14.35 -3.68 -3.30
CA HIS A 10 13.38 -3.22 -4.30
C HIS A 10 13.81 -3.52 -5.74
N LEU A 11 15.10 -3.34 -6.08
CA LEU A 11 15.64 -3.64 -7.42
C LEU A 11 15.56 -5.12 -7.80
N ASN A 12 15.87 -6.02 -6.86
CA ASN A 12 15.75 -7.46 -7.11
C ASN A 12 14.28 -7.89 -7.25
N GLY A 13 13.38 -7.32 -6.45
CA GLY A 13 11.94 -7.52 -6.59
C GLY A 13 11.44 -7.11 -7.98
N LEU A 14 11.83 -5.91 -8.44
CA LEU A 14 11.45 -5.41 -9.75
C LEU A 14 11.99 -6.29 -10.90
N ARG A 15 13.25 -6.76 -10.80
CA ARG A 15 13.84 -7.67 -11.79
C ARG A 15 13.04 -8.97 -11.93
N LEU A 16 12.62 -9.55 -10.80
CA LEU A 16 11.77 -10.75 -10.82
C LEU A 16 10.41 -10.45 -11.45
N MET A 17 9.83 -9.28 -11.15
CA MET A 17 8.52 -8.89 -11.70
C MET A 17 8.55 -8.68 -13.22
N VAL A 18 9.61 -8.09 -13.77
CA VAL A 18 9.77 -7.96 -15.24
C VAL A 18 9.81 -9.34 -15.93
N GLN A 19 10.19 -10.40 -15.21
CA GLN A 19 10.24 -11.77 -15.72
C GLN A 19 8.92 -12.54 -15.52
N MET A 20 7.93 -11.98 -14.83
CA MET A 20 6.65 -12.62 -14.55
C MET A 20 5.61 -12.43 -15.68
N SER A 21 4.64 -13.34 -15.76
CA SER A 21 3.55 -13.22 -16.73
C SER A 21 2.67 -11.99 -16.45
N PRO A 22 2.02 -11.37 -17.47
CA PRO A 22 1.14 -10.20 -17.28
C PRO A 22 -0.01 -10.42 -16.29
N MET A 23 -0.51 -11.66 -16.19
CA MET A 23 -1.56 -12.05 -15.24
C MET A 23 -1.04 -12.08 -13.79
N THR A 24 0.19 -12.56 -13.59
CA THR A 24 0.90 -12.49 -12.30
C THR A 24 1.20 -11.04 -11.92
N LEU A 25 1.55 -10.22 -12.92
CA LEU A 25 1.85 -8.80 -12.78
C LEU A 25 0.64 -8.05 -12.20
N SER A 26 -0.56 -8.24 -12.74
CA SER A 26 -1.75 -7.51 -12.25
C SER A 26 -2.13 -7.85 -10.80
N LEU A 27 -1.86 -9.08 -10.34
CA LEU A 27 -2.17 -9.54 -8.98
C LEU A 27 -1.13 -9.09 -7.93
N VAL A 28 0.16 -9.02 -8.31
CA VAL A 28 1.28 -8.81 -7.36
C VAL A 28 1.48 -7.32 -7.00
N HIS A 29 1.13 -6.38 -7.89
CA HIS A 29 1.45 -4.96 -7.70
C HIS A 29 0.66 -4.26 -6.59
N LEU A 30 -0.45 -4.85 -6.18
CA LEU A 30 -1.31 -4.37 -5.10
C LEU A 30 -0.69 -4.46 -3.68
N THR A 31 0.49 -5.07 -3.56
CA THR A 31 1.23 -5.21 -2.28
C THR A 31 2.42 -4.24 -2.16
N GLN A 32 2.82 -3.56 -3.24
CA GLN A 32 3.88 -2.56 -3.19
C GLN A 32 3.30 -1.17 -2.91
N GLN A 33 3.17 -0.92 -1.62
CA GLN A 33 3.03 0.40 -1.00
C GLN A 33 4.01 1.37 -1.68
N THR A 34 3.53 2.52 -2.15
CA THR A 34 4.34 3.55 -2.82
C THR A 34 5.61 3.86 -2.02
N SER A 35 6.75 3.28 -2.38
CA SER A 35 7.96 3.45 -1.58
C SER A 35 9.15 3.78 -2.45
N SER A 36 9.14 5.02 -2.94
CA SER A 36 10.38 5.74 -3.21
C SER A 36 11.20 5.96 -1.93
N TYR A 37 10.59 5.83 -0.74
CA TYR A 37 11.16 6.30 0.54
C TYR A 37 11.72 7.73 0.44
N ALA A 38 11.15 8.54 -0.47
CA ALA A 38 11.59 9.90 -0.72
C ALA A 38 11.63 10.73 0.57
N ASN A 39 10.63 10.59 1.44
CA ASN A 39 10.55 11.19 2.76
C ASN A 39 10.97 12.67 2.74
N GLY A 40 10.47 13.41 1.74
CA GLY A 40 10.78 14.83 1.49
C GLY A 40 11.81 15.09 0.38
N TYR A 41 12.61 14.11 -0.03
CA TYR A 41 13.55 14.21 -1.16
C TYR A 41 12.86 13.87 -2.49
N LEU A 42 12.04 14.80 -2.99
CA LEU A 42 11.10 14.60 -4.11
C LEU A 42 11.72 14.05 -5.41
N SER A 43 13.01 14.29 -5.67
CA SER A 43 13.70 13.73 -6.85
C SER A 43 13.66 12.19 -6.89
N GLN A 44 13.53 11.54 -5.73
CA GLN A 44 13.42 10.08 -5.65
C GLN A 44 12.07 9.57 -6.15
N CYS A 45 11.04 10.41 -6.20
CA CYS A 45 9.77 10.03 -6.79
C CYS A 45 9.87 9.86 -8.30
N ASP A 46 10.56 10.79 -8.98
CA ASP A 46 10.82 10.67 -10.42
C ASP A 46 11.64 9.40 -10.71
N GLN A 47 12.68 9.16 -9.91
CA GLN A 47 13.49 7.94 -10.00
C GLN A 47 12.62 6.67 -9.84
N PHE A 48 11.70 6.66 -8.89
CA PHE A 48 10.80 5.53 -8.68
C PHE A 48 9.89 5.31 -9.88
N THR A 49 9.28 6.37 -10.43
CA THR A 49 8.42 6.25 -11.62
C THR A 49 9.18 5.71 -12.84
N ALA A 50 10.41 6.16 -13.06
CA ALA A 50 11.29 5.63 -14.11
C ALA A 50 11.65 4.16 -13.85
N GLN A 51 11.85 3.77 -12.59
CA GLN A 51 12.16 2.39 -12.24
C GLN A 51 10.99 1.44 -12.52
N VAL A 52 9.74 1.85 -12.25
CA VAL A 52 8.56 0.99 -12.46
C VAL A 52 7.98 1.10 -13.87
N GLU A 53 8.43 2.06 -14.68
CA GLU A 53 7.94 2.31 -16.04
C GLU A 53 7.81 1.04 -16.89
N PRO A 54 8.81 0.12 -16.99
CA PRO A 54 8.70 -1.05 -17.87
C PRO A 54 7.50 -1.95 -17.56
N ILE A 55 7.00 -1.89 -16.33
CA ILE A 55 5.82 -2.62 -15.87
C ILE A 55 4.57 -1.73 -15.99
N ALA A 56 4.63 -0.55 -15.36
CA ALA A 56 3.48 0.36 -15.20
C ALA A 56 2.99 0.97 -16.52
N SER A 57 3.82 0.98 -17.58
CA SER A 57 3.43 1.40 -18.92
C SER A 57 2.60 0.35 -19.67
N THR A 58 2.58 -0.90 -19.18
CA THR A 58 2.02 -2.05 -19.91
C THR A 58 0.84 -2.68 -19.18
N VAL A 59 0.85 -2.67 -17.85
CA VAL A 59 -0.25 -3.18 -17.01
C VAL A 59 -0.61 -2.18 -15.93
N PRO A 60 -1.85 -2.20 -15.41
CA PRO A 60 -2.23 -1.35 -14.28
C PRO A 60 -1.31 -1.54 -13.07
N TYR A 61 -0.71 -0.44 -12.60
CA TYR A 61 0.15 -0.41 -11.42
C TYR A 61 -0.61 0.21 -10.24
N MET A 62 -1.35 -0.64 -9.53
CA MET A 62 -2.21 -0.23 -8.42
C MET A 62 -1.39 -0.08 -7.15
N VAL A 63 -1.58 1.03 -6.42
CA VAL A 63 -0.74 1.35 -5.26
C VAL A 63 -1.55 1.51 -3.97
N GLY A 64 -0.92 1.20 -2.84
CA GLY A 64 -1.39 1.58 -1.50
C GLY A 64 -0.57 2.75 -0.94
N SER A 65 -1.12 3.44 0.05
CA SER A 65 -0.40 4.46 0.81
C SER A 65 0.02 3.90 2.17
N GLY A 66 1.26 4.17 2.54
CA GLY A 66 1.86 3.75 3.80
C GLY A 66 2.33 4.92 4.67
N SER A 67 2.96 4.61 5.80
CA SER A 67 3.39 5.62 6.78
C SER A 67 4.34 6.66 6.18
N HIS A 68 5.34 6.19 5.41
CA HIS A 68 6.31 7.02 4.66
C HIS A 68 5.72 7.90 3.56
N LYS A 69 4.40 7.84 3.36
CA LYS A 69 3.70 8.65 2.37
C LYS A 69 2.75 9.60 3.06
N ARG A 70 2.08 9.17 4.13
CA ARG A 70 1.00 9.94 4.76
C ARG A 70 1.32 10.52 6.14
N ASP A 71 2.13 9.86 6.97
CA ASP A 71 2.22 10.19 8.39
C ASP A 71 3.00 11.49 8.61
N TRP A 72 2.34 12.47 9.23
CA TRP A 72 2.93 13.74 9.66
C TRP A 72 2.11 14.36 10.80
N PRO A 73 2.73 14.86 11.90
CA PRO A 73 1.99 15.47 13.00
C PRO A 73 1.12 16.64 12.53
N GLY A 74 -0.11 16.72 13.04
CA GLY A 74 -1.04 17.82 12.73
C GLY A 74 -1.60 17.83 11.31
N SER A 75 -1.35 16.79 10.50
CA SER A 75 -1.83 16.69 9.12
C SER A 75 -3.16 15.96 8.95
N GLY A 76 -3.76 15.47 10.04
CA GLY A 76 -4.96 14.62 10.00
C GLY A 76 -4.68 13.13 9.72
N SER A 77 -3.42 12.70 9.66
CA SER A 77 -3.07 11.27 9.65
C SER A 77 -3.45 10.61 10.98
N PHE A 78 -3.90 9.36 10.92
CA PHE A 78 -4.23 8.59 12.13
C PHE A 78 -2.99 8.38 13.02
N TYR A 79 -1.83 8.09 12.39
CA TYR A 79 -0.54 8.06 13.06
C TYR A 79 0.16 9.40 12.90
N GLY A 80 0.62 9.97 14.01
CA GLY A 80 1.35 11.25 14.05
C GLY A 80 2.86 11.11 13.84
N ASN A 81 3.34 10.08 13.15
CA ASN A 81 4.77 9.86 12.93
C ASN A 81 5.35 10.91 11.98
N LEU A 82 6.69 11.02 11.94
CA LEU A 82 7.41 11.89 11.00
C LEU A 82 7.82 11.17 9.71
N ASP A 83 7.28 9.97 9.47
CA ASP A 83 7.80 9.01 8.49
C ASP A 83 7.73 9.53 7.05
N SER A 84 6.76 10.39 6.73
CA SER A 84 6.64 10.99 5.40
C SER A 84 7.66 12.10 5.11
N GLY A 85 8.41 12.56 6.11
CA GLY A 85 9.39 13.63 5.95
C GLY A 85 8.79 14.96 5.44
N GLY A 86 7.51 15.21 5.74
CA GLY A 86 6.77 16.40 5.36
C GLY A 86 5.93 16.25 4.09
N GLU A 87 5.98 15.09 3.42
CA GLU A 87 5.20 14.83 2.21
C GLU A 87 3.69 14.82 2.46
N CYS A 88 3.26 14.37 3.66
CA CYS A 88 1.87 14.38 4.13
C CYS A 88 0.81 13.89 3.11
N GLY A 89 1.18 12.94 2.24
CA GLY A 89 0.32 12.32 1.22
C GLY A 89 0.38 12.98 -0.16
N VAL A 90 0.89 14.20 -0.25
CA VAL A 90 0.78 15.05 -1.44
C VAL A 90 1.45 14.45 -2.69
N PRO A 91 2.70 13.94 -2.65
CA PRO A 91 3.30 13.32 -3.82
C PRO A 91 2.58 12.04 -4.24
N ALA A 92 2.26 11.17 -3.27
CA ALA A 92 1.60 9.89 -3.54
C ALA A 92 0.24 10.07 -4.23
N GLN A 93 -0.59 10.99 -3.71
CA GLN A 93 -1.93 11.24 -4.25
C GLN A 93 -1.94 11.98 -5.58
N ASN A 94 -0.83 12.60 -6.00
CA ASN A 94 -0.75 13.33 -7.27
C ASN A 94 -0.03 12.55 -8.36
N MET A 95 1.03 11.82 -8.00
CA MET A 95 1.84 11.05 -8.96
C MET A 95 1.17 9.74 -9.37
N PHE A 96 0.43 9.11 -8.45
CA PHE A 96 -0.29 7.88 -8.73
C PHE A 96 -1.79 8.13 -8.76
N TYR A 97 -2.44 7.58 -9.78
CA TYR A 97 -3.88 7.55 -9.87
C TYR A 97 -4.40 6.24 -9.26
N VAL A 98 -5.41 6.36 -8.40
CA VAL A 98 -6.19 5.24 -7.87
C VAL A 98 -7.67 5.59 -7.93
N PRO A 99 -8.57 4.60 -8.11
CA PRO A 99 -10.01 4.83 -8.22
C PRO A 99 -10.65 5.06 -6.84
N ALA A 100 -10.08 5.95 -6.04
CA ALA A 100 -10.64 6.38 -4.76
C ALA A 100 -11.62 7.54 -4.98
N GLU A 101 -12.74 7.54 -4.26
CA GLU A 101 -13.68 8.67 -4.23
C GLU A 101 -12.98 9.96 -3.79
N ASN A 102 -12.15 9.84 -2.74
CA ASN A 102 -11.23 10.88 -2.31
C ASN A 102 -9.79 10.35 -2.29
N ARG A 103 -8.94 10.86 -3.19
CA ARG A 103 -7.54 10.44 -3.32
C ARG A 103 -6.67 10.82 -2.12
N GLU A 104 -7.09 11.77 -1.28
CA GLU A 104 -6.40 12.08 -0.02
C GLU A 104 -6.56 10.96 1.01
N GLN A 105 -7.74 10.33 1.03
CA GLN A 105 -8.05 9.22 1.93
C GLN A 105 -7.39 7.91 1.48
N PHE A 106 -7.19 7.76 0.16
CA PHE A 106 -6.40 6.67 -0.45
C PHE A 106 -6.93 5.26 -0.14
N TRP A 107 -8.23 5.13 0.14
CA TRP A 107 -8.92 3.84 0.15
C TRP A 107 -9.73 3.68 -1.13
N TYR A 108 -9.75 2.46 -1.67
CA TYR A 108 -10.51 2.16 -2.87
C TYR A 108 -10.74 0.64 -2.99
N SER A 109 -11.71 0.29 -3.82
CA SER A 109 -11.86 -1.08 -4.32
C SER A 109 -11.58 -1.12 -5.82
N THR A 110 -11.10 -2.27 -6.30
CA THR A 110 -10.89 -2.49 -7.73
C THR A 110 -11.12 -3.95 -8.06
N ASP A 111 -11.51 -4.20 -9.30
CA ASP A 111 -11.83 -5.53 -9.81
C ASP A 111 -10.83 -5.97 -10.88
N TYR A 112 -10.46 -7.25 -10.85
CA TYR A 112 -9.69 -7.88 -11.92
C TYR A 112 -10.16 -9.32 -12.12
N GLY A 113 -10.94 -9.56 -13.17
CA GLY A 113 -11.54 -10.87 -13.43
C GLY A 113 -12.38 -11.36 -12.25
N MET A 114 -12.00 -12.48 -11.65
CA MET A 114 -12.70 -13.09 -10.50
C MET A 114 -12.31 -12.49 -9.14
N PHE A 115 -11.40 -11.52 -9.12
CA PHE A 115 -10.85 -10.93 -7.91
C PHE A 115 -11.43 -9.54 -7.64
N ARG A 116 -11.88 -9.33 -6.41
CA ARG A 116 -12.21 -8.03 -5.82
C ARG A 116 -11.12 -7.67 -4.81
N PHE A 117 -10.47 -6.53 -5.01
CA PHE A 117 -9.46 -6.01 -4.10
C PHE A 117 -10.01 -4.83 -3.31
N CYS A 118 -9.69 -4.78 -2.02
CA CYS A 118 -10.06 -3.71 -1.11
C CYS A 118 -8.77 -3.16 -0.48
N VAL A 119 -8.38 -1.94 -0.85
CA VAL A 119 -7.12 -1.32 -0.45
C VAL A 119 -7.39 -0.21 0.57
N SER A 120 -6.66 -0.22 1.68
CA SER A 120 -6.75 0.81 2.72
C SER A 120 -5.45 0.94 3.51
N GLN A 121 -5.21 2.08 4.14
CA GLN A 121 -4.05 2.28 5.01
C GLN A 121 -4.27 1.77 6.44
N TYR A 122 -5.43 2.07 7.05
CA TYR A 122 -5.72 1.81 8.46
C TYR A 122 -7.16 1.35 8.75
N ARG A 123 -8.11 1.51 7.81
CA ARG A 123 -9.51 1.07 7.96
C ARG A 123 -10.09 0.60 6.63
N VAL A 124 -10.45 -0.67 6.56
CA VAL A 124 -11.27 -1.18 5.44
C VAL A 124 -12.72 -0.83 5.73
N GLY A 125 -13.33 -0.01 4.87
CA GLY A 125 -14.76 0.31 4.96
C GLY A 125 -15.64 -0.91 4.62
N LEU A 126 -16.75 -1.07 5.35
CA LEU A 126 -17.77 -2.13 5.12
C LEU A 126 -18.29 -2.15 3.67
N GLU A 127 -18.28 -0.99 3.02
CA GLU A 127 -18.76 -0.77 1.66
C GLU A 127 -18.01 -1.59 0.61
N ALA A 128 -16.78 -2.02 0.92
CA ALA A 128 -15.95 -2.80 0.00
C ALA A 128 -16.54 -4.20 -0.31
N ARG A 129 -17.45 -4.72 0.53
CA ARG A 129 -18.15 -6.00 0.33
C ARG A 129 -19.36 -5.91 -0.60
N ASN A 130 -19.95 -4.73 -0.79
CA ASN A 130 -21.20 -4.62 -1.55
C ASN A 130 -20.97 -5.07 -3.01
N GLY A 131 -21.71 -6.13 -3.42
CA GLY A 131 -21.74 -6.64 -4.79
C GLY A 131 -20.83 -7.82 -5.14
N ALA A 132 -19.97 -8.33 -4.25
CA ALA A 132 -18.99 -9.38 -4.60
C ALA A 132 -19.57 -10.82 -4.64
N VAL A 133 -20.74 -11.07 -4.07
CA VAL A 133 -21.08 -12.41 -3.52
C VAL A 133 -21.49 -13.46 -4.57
N GLN A 134 -21.55 -13.16 -5.87
CA GLN A 134 -21.95 -14.16 -6.87
C GLN A 134 -21.03 -14.31 -8.11
N LYS A 135 -20.33 -13.27 -8.55
CA LYS A 135 -19.51 -13.30 -9.78
C LYS A 135 -17.99 -13.28 -9.52
N GLN A 136 -17.57 -12.88 -8.32
CA GLN A 136 -16.17 -12.67 -7.96
C GLN A 136 -15.89 -13.34 -6.62
N PRO A 137 -15.60 -14.65 -6.61
CA PRO A 137 -15.46 -15.42 -5.37
C PRO A 137 -14.23 -15.04 -4.55
N TRP A 138 -13.25 -14.35 -5.15
CA TRP A 138 -11.99 -14.01 -4.49
C TRP A 138 -12.01 -12.58 -3.98
N LEU A 139 -12.24 -12.43 -2.68
CA LEU A 139 -12.14 -11.16 -1.97
C LEU A 139 -10.76 -11.03 -1.30
N ILE A 140 -10.02 -9.98 -1.63
CA ILE A 140 -8.66 -9.75 -1.15
C ILE A 140 -8.60 -8.39 -0.45
N PHE A 141 -8.14 -8.39 0.80
CA PHE A 141 -7.90 -7.18 1.60
C PHE A 141 -6.41 -6.85 1.63
N LEU A 142 -6.09 -5.57 1.46
CA LEU A 142 -4.73 -5.08 1.37
C LEU A 142 -4.55 -3.86 2.26
N ALA A 143 -3.55 -3.91 3.14
CA ALA A 143 -3.19 -2.83 4.03
C ALA A 143 -1.67 -2.67 4.17
N HIS A 144 -1.23 -1.46 4.57
CA HIS A 144 0.19 -1.17 4.79
C HIS A 144 0.69 -1.75 6.09
N ARG A 145 0.04 -1.30 7.16
CA ARG A 145 0.36 -1.74 8.50
C ARG A 145 -0.31 -3.08 8.72
N VAL A 146 0.19 -3.83 9.69
CA VAL A 146 -0.29 -5.19 9.94
C VAL A 146 -1.60 -5.10 10.71
N LEU A 147 -2.72 -5.26 10.01
CA LEU A 147 -4.05 -5.31 10.62
C LEU A 147 -4.53 -6.73 10.93
N GLY A 148 -3.70 -7.74 10.65
CA GLY A 148 -3.93 -9.16 10.93
C GLY A 148 -2.94 -9.69 11.94
N TYR A 149 -1.93 -10.45 11.50
CA TYR A 149 -0.95 -11.05 12.41
C TYR A 149 0.47 -10.89 11.90
N SER A 150 1.40 -10.60 12.81
CA SER A 150 2.84 -10.53 12.59
C SER A 150 3.59 -10.88 13.86
N SER A 151 4.70 -11.59 13.71
CA SER A 151 5.67 -11.87 14.77
C SER A 151 6.88 -10.93 14.70
N ALA A 152 6.74 -9.77 14.06
CA ALA A 152 7.83 -8.81 13.96
C ALA A 152 8.20 -8.29 15.35
N THR A 153 9.51 -8.17 15.61
CA THR A 153 10.02 -7.88 16.95
C THR A 153 9.46 -6.60 17.54
N PHE A 154 9.26 -5.58 16.72
CA PHE A 154 8.72 -4.29 17.17
C PHE A 154 7.27 -4.37 17.64
N TYR A 155 6.44 -5.29 17.13
CA TYR A 155 5.12 -5.53 17.71
C TYR A 155 5.22 -6.35 18.99
N THR A 156 6.07 -7.38 19.01
CA THR A 156 6.22 -8.25 20.18
C THR A 156 6.79 -7.52 21.38
N ASP A 157 7.70 -6.56 21.16
CA ASP A 157 8.29 -5.71 22.20
C ASP A 157 7.24 -4.77 22.82
N GLU A 158 6.20 -4.42 22.07
CA GLU A 158 5.01 -3.66 22.53
C GLU A 158 3.92 -4.58 23.11
N GLY A 159 4.15 -5.90 23.16
CA GLY A 159 3.20 -6.88 23.67
C GLY A 159 2.02 -7.17 22.73
N THR A 160 2.17 -6.88 21.43
CA THR A 160 1.14 -7.07 20.40
C THR A 160 1.64 -7.97 19.26
N THR A 161 0.74 -8.37 18.36
CA THR A 161 1.07 -9.08 17.11
C THR A 161 0.59 -8.32 15.87
N GLU A 162 0.16 -7.09 16.05
CA GLU A 162 -0.57 -6.28 15.06
C GLU A 162 -0.58 -4.82 15.49
N GLU A 163 -1.01 -3.95 14.59
CA GLU A 163 -1.32 -2.58 14.96
C GLU A 163 -2.46 -2.53 15.99
N PRO A 164 -2.40 -1.60 16.97
CA PRO A 164 -3.50 -1.35 17.88
C PRO A 164 -4.82 -1.11 17.11
N MET A 165 -5.87 -1.87 17.44
CA MET A 165 -7.18 -1.87 16.77
C MET A 165 -7.21 -2.42 15.34
N GLY A 166 -6.15 -3.10 14.88
CA GLY A 166 -6.06 -3.69 13.55
C GLY A 166 -7.10 -4.79 13.32
N HIS A 167 -7.01 -5.88 14.08
CA HIS A 167 -7.83 -7.07 13.88
C HIS A 167 -9.25 -6.90 14.41
N GLU A 168 -9.44 -6.23 15.55
CA GLU A 168 -10.76 -6.06 16.18
C GLU A 168 -11.76 -5.30 15.28
N CYS A 169 -11.29 -4.39 14.45
CA CYS A 169 -12.13 -3.64 13.52
C CYS A 169 -12.42 -4.39 12.20
N LEU A 170 -11.59 -5.38 11.84
CA LEU A 170 -11.61 -6.02 10.53
C LEU A 170 -12.06 -7.48 10.55
N GLN A 171 -11.86 -8.19 11.67
CA GLN A 171 -12.26 -9.58 11.83
C GLN A 171 -13.75 -9.82 11.53
N PRO A 172 -14.70 -8.93 11.90
CA PRO A 172 -16.10 -9.12 11.51
C PRO A 172 -16.36 -9.01 10.00
N LEU A 173 -15.39 -8.50 9.23
CA LEU A 173 -15.45 -8.29 7.79
C LEU A 173 -14.77 -9.40 6.98
N TRP A 174 -13.93 -10.20 7.63
CA TRP A 174 -13.21 -11.36 7.06
C TRP A 174 -14.06 -12.63 7.20
#